data_AF-A0A2S9Q8T6-F1
#
_entry.id   AF-A0A2S9Q8T6-F1
#
_cell.length_a   1.000
_cell.length_b   1.000
_cell.length_c   1.000
_cell.angle_alpha   90.00
_cell.angle_beta   90.00
_cell.angle_gamma   90.00
#
_symmetry.space_group_name_H-M   'P 1'
#
loop_
_entity.id
_entity.type
_entity.pdbx_description
1 polymer ?
#
loop_
_entity_poly.entity_id
_entity_poly.type
_entity_poly.pdbx_seq_one_letter_code
_entity_poly.pdbx_strand_id
1 'polypeptide(L)'
;MAWDVTFVPACDLHRQGVEAVLDLFPEGSRLAICIDALDPALVPRVIGRAPGGLTYDQLVDLIKSAARRRRIGEMDLVELMPERVWMGSERRPSPRRSPRHLG
;
A
#
# COMPACT_ATOMS: atom_id res chain seq x y z
N MET A 1 2.53 28.34 -9.70
CA MET A 1 3.13 27.27 -10.54
C MET A 1 2.20 26.07 -10.44
N ALA A 2 1.61 25.64 -11.56
CA ALA A 2 0.83 24.41 -11.62
C ALA A 2 1.73 23.34 -12.22
N TRP A 3 1.88 22.21 -11.53
CA TRP A 3 2.82 21.14 -11.90
C TRP A 3 2.28 20.21 -13.00
N ASP A 4 1.17 20.60 -13.65
CA ASP A 4 0.46 19.81 -14.66
C ASP A 4 0.18 18.37 -14.20
N VAL A 5 -0.34 18.23 -12.98
CA VAL A 5 -0.67 16.94 -12.37
C VAL A 5 -2.17 16.69 -12.47
N THR A 6 -2.53 15.49 -12.92
CA THR A 6 -3.91 15.00 -12.88
C THR A 6 -4.09 14.06 -11.70
N PHE A 7 -5.08 14.36 -10.85
CA PHE A 7 -5.45 13.49 -9.73
C PHE A 7 -6.71 12.70 -10.08
N VAL A 8 -6.67 11.39 -9.84
CA VAL A 8 -7.84 10.53 -9.92
C VAL A 8 -8.10 9.94 -8.54
N PRO A 9 -9.11 10.45 -7.81
CA PRO A 9 -9.53 9.87 -6.54
C PRO A 9 -9.96 8.41 -6.68
N ALA A 10 -9.78 7.60 -5.64
CA ALA A 10 -10.20 6.20 -5.63
C ALA A 10 -11.69 6.02 -5.98
N CYS A 11 -12.56 6.93 -5.49
CA CYS A 11 -13.99 6.90 -5.80
C CYS A 11 -14.31 7.14 -7.28
N ASP A 12 -13.48 7.90 -8.01
CA ASP A 12 -13.62 8.08 -9.45
C ASP A 12 -13.16 6.83 -10.20
N LEU A 13 -12.03 6.24 -9.80
CA LEU A 13 -11.58 4.96 -10.33
C LEU A 13 -12.62 3.85 -10.09
N HIS A 14 -13.26 3.80 -8.91
CA HIS A 14 -14.33 2.84 -8.63
C HIS A 14 -15.52 2.98 -9.58
N ARG A 15 -15.86 4.22 -9.97
CA ARG A 15 -17.00 4.52 -10.84
C ARG A 15 -16.68 4.32 -12.33
N GLN A 16 -15.48 4.70 -12.74
CA GLN A 16 -15.09 4.79 -14.15
C GLN A 16 -14.33 3.54 -14.62
N GLY A 17 -13.77 2.77 -13.68
CA GLY A 17 -12.94 1.62 -13.96
C GLY A 17 -11.48 1.99 -14.24
N VAL A 18 -10.63 0.96 -14.20
CA VAL A 18 -9.18 1.07 -14.38
C VAL A 18 -8.80 1.57 -15.77
N GLU A 19 -9.49 1.12 -16.82
CA GLU A 19 -9.13 1.47 -18.21
C GLU A 19 -9.25 2.96 -18.47
N ALA A 20 -10.29 3.61 -17.93
CA ALA A 20 -10.49 5.06 -18.04
C ALA A 20 -9.32 5.86 -17.44
N VAL A 21 -8.70 5.34 -16.38
CA VAL A 21 -7.52 5.96 -15.76
C VAL A 21 -6.28 5.74 -16.62
N LEU A 22 -6.11 4.55 -17.21
CA LEU A 22 -4.97 4.26 -18.08
C LEU A 22 -5.00 5.04 -19.41
N ASP A 23 -6.19 5.42 -19.87
CA ASP A 23 -6.38 6.26 -21.06
C ASP A 23 -5.86 7.70 -20.88
N LEU A 24 -5.67 8.15 -19.64
CA LEU A 24 -5.07 9.46 -19.34
C LEU A 24 -3.56 9.50 -19.67
N PHE A 25 -2.91 8.34 -19.77
CA PHE A 25 -1.48 8.26 -20.05
C PHE A 25 -1.21 8.12 -21.55
N PRO A 26 -0.26 8.90 -22.11
CA PRO A 26 0.19 8.73 -23.49
C PRO A 26 0.63 7.28 -23.79
N GLU A 27 0.47 6.86 -25.04
CA GLU A 27 0.92 5.53 -25.47
C GLU A 27 2.43 5.35 -25.27
N GLY A 28 2.84 4.16 -24.82
CA GLY A 28 4.26 3.86 -24.54
C GLY A 28 4.83 4.49 -23.27
N SER A 29 4.02 5.19 -22.46
CA SER A 29 4.47 5.77 -21.19
C SER A 29 5.13 4.74 -20.26
N ARG A 30 6.15 5.18 -19.53
CA ARG A 30 6.77 4.42 -18.45
C ARG A 30 6.05 4.75 -17.14
N LEU A 31 5.44 3.75 -16.50
CA LEU A 31 4.65 3.91 -15.28
C LEU A 31 5.45 3.46 -14.06
N ALA A 32 5.35 4.24 -12.99
CA ALA A 32 5.70 3.81 -11.65
C ALA A 32 4.40 3.54 -10.88
N ILE A 33 4.32 2.41 -10.19
CA ILE A 33 3.14 2.01 -9.41
C ILE A 33 3.55 1.91 -7.95
N CYS A 34 3.05 2.82 -7.12
CA CYS A 34 3.25 2.78 -5.67
C CYS A 34 1.97 2.30 -4.99
N ILE A 35 2.07 1.25 -4.17
CA ILE A 35 0.90 0.62 -3.55
C ILE A 35 0.94 0.88 -2.04
N ASP A 36 0.17 1.87 -1.60
CA ASP A 36 0.02 2.27 -0.19
C ASP A 36 -1.44 2.47 0.25
N ALA A 37 -2.39 2.44 -0.69
CA ALA A 37 -3.79 2.84 -0.49
C ALA A 37 -4.80 1.70 -0.77
N LEU A 38 -4.47 0.47 -0.37
CA LEU A 38 -5.43 -0.65 -0.39
C LEU A 38 -6.45 -0.51 0.75
N ASP A 39 -7.69 -0.93 0.50
CA ASP A 39 -8.74 -0.85 1.51
C ASP A 39 -8.36 -1.66 2.78
N PRO A 40 -8.39 -1.05 3.98
CA PRO A 40 -8.02 -1.71 5.23
C PRO A 40 -8.87 -2.95 5.57
N ALA A 41 -10.06 -3.11 5.00
CA ALA A 41 -10.84 -4.34 5.13
C ALA A 41 -10.14 -5.54 4.47
N LEU A 42 -9.35 -5.30 3.41
CA LEU A 42 -8.58 -6.31 2.70
C LEU A 42 -7.14 -6.42 3.23
N VAL A 43 -6.54 -5.28 3.61
CA VAL A 43 -5.19 -5.21 4.20
C VAL A 43 -5.25 -4.58 5.60
N PRO A 44 -5.62 -5.34 6.64
CA PRO A 44 -5.86 -4.78 7.98
C PRO A 44 -4.62 -4.19 8.67
N ARG A 45 -3.43 -4.57 8.16
CA ARG A 45 -2.12 -4.28 8.72
C ARG A 45 -1.31 -3.30 7.86
N VAL A 46 -1.98 -2.32 7.28
CA VAL A 46 -1.34 -1.15 6.66
C VAL A 46 -1.14 -0.05 7.70
N ILE A 47 0.00 0.64 7.66
CA ILE A 47 0.33 1.77 8.54
C ILE A 47 -0.56 2.97 8.19
N GLY A 48 -0.58 3.37 6.93
CA GLY A 48 -1.45 4.41 6.38
C GLY A 48 -2.82 3.84 5.98
N ARG A 49 -3.77 3.82 6.92
CA ARG A 49 -5.13 3.33 6.61
C ARG A 49 -5.88 4.32 5.72
N ALA A 50 -6.30 3.87 4.53
CA ALA A 50 -7.11 4.64 3.59
C ALA A 50 -8.49 3.99 3.37
N PRO A 51 -9.53 4.36 4.15
CA PRO A 51 -10.89 3.84 3.94
C PRO A 51 -11.42 4.20 2.56
N GLY A 52 -12.02 3.25 1.84
CA GLY A 52 -12.45 3.46 0.46
C GLY A 52 -11.28 3.53 -0.52
N GLY A 53 -10.16 2.89 -0.15
CA GLY A 53 -9.02 2.67 -1.04
C GLY A 53 -9.35 1.64 -2.13
N LEU A 54 -8.34 1.31 -2.94
CA LEU A 54 -8.53 0.34 -4.02
C LEU A 54 -8.84 -1.05 -3.48
N THR A 55 -9.76 -1.75 -4.16
CA THR A 55 -9.95 -3.18 -3.91
C THR A 55 -8.78 -3.97 -4.50
N TYR A 56 -8.60 -5.21 -4.02
CA TYR A 56 -7.58 -6.11 -4.56
C TYR A 56 -7.75 -6.34 -6.07
N ASP A 57 -8.98 -6.59 -6.52
CA ASP A 57 -9.27 -6.83 -7.94
C ASP A 57 -8.97 -5.60 -8.80
N GLN A 58 -9.32 -4.40 -8.33
CA GLN A 58 -8.99 -3.16 -9.03
C GLN A 58 -7.48 -2.94 -9.15
N LEU A 59 -6.72 -3.24 -8.11
CA LEU A 59 -5.27 -3.16 -8.15
C LEU A 59 -4.69 -4.18 -9.15
N VAL A 60 -5.16 -5.43 -9.10
CA VAL A 60 -4.70 -6.49 -10.00
C VAL A 60 -5.01 -6.14 -11.46
N ASP A 61 -6.21 -5.65 -11.74
CA ASP A 61 -6.61 -5.21 -13.08
C ASP A 61 -5.78 -4.02 -13.54
N LEU A 62 -5.49 -3.06 -12.66
CA LEU A 62 -4.60 -1.95 -12.96
C LEU A 62 -3.20 -2.41 -13.36
N ILE A 63 -2.60 -3.31 -12.60
CA ILE A 63 -1.27 -3.85 -12.92
C ILE A 63 -1.30 -4.61 -14.26
N LYS A 64 -2.29 -5.49 -14.47
CA LYS A 64 -2.41 -6.30 -15.69
C LYS A 64 -2.63 -5.42 -16.93
N SER A 65 -3.57 -4.49 -16.87
CA SER A 65 -3.90 -3.62 -17.99
C SER A 65 -2.77 -2.63 -18.28
N ALA A 66 -2.12 -2.08 -17.25
CA ALA A 66 -0.92 -1.28 -17.40
C ALA A 66 0.19 -2.06 -18.11
N ALA A 67 0.50 -3.28 -17.65
CA ALA A 67 1.54 -4.12 -18.24
C ALA A 67 1.25 -4.49 -19.71
N ARG A 68 -0.02 -4.56 -20.10
CA ARG A 68 -0.44 -4.89 -21.47
C ARG A 68 -0.32 -3.72 -22.45
N ARG A 69 -0.47 -2.48 -21.95
CA ARG A 69 -0.62 -1.27 -22.77
C ARG A 69 0.57 -0.31 -22.66
N ARG A 70 1.38 -0.45 -21.61
CA ARG A 70 2.43 0.50 -21.17
C ARG A 70 3.65 -0.25 -20.62
N ARG A 71 4.73 0.47 -20.31
CA ARG A 71 5.93 -0.12 -19.70
C ARG A 71 5.91 0.16 -18.20
N ILE A 72 5.77 -0.87 -17.37
CA ILE A 72 5.99 -0.73 -15.92
C ILE A 72 7.50 -0.61 -15.70
N GLY A 73 7.91 0.56 -15.21
CA GLY A 73 9.31 0.90 -14.98
C GLY A 73 9.78 0.54 -13.58
N GLU A 74 8.91 0.76 -12.60
CA GLU A 74 9.15 0.58 -11.18
C GLU A 74 7.82 0.22 -10.51
N MET A 75 7.89 -0.60 -9.45
CA MET A 75 6.74 -0.91 -8.62
C MET A 75 7.20 -1.12 -7.18
N ASP A 76 6.46 -0.55 -6.25
CA ASP A 76 6.66 -0.78 -4.82
C ASP A 76 5.35 -1.19 -4.12
N LEU A 77 5.52 -1.94 -3.04
CA LEU A 77 4.48 -2.24 -2.07
C LEU A 77 5.04 -1.80 -0.72
N VAL A 78 4.47 -0.73 -0.19
CA VAL A 78 4.98 -0.06 1.00
C VAL A 78 3.92 -0.07 2.11
N GLU A 79 4.30 0.37 3.30
CA GLU A 79 3.39 0.54 4.45
C GLU A 79 2.71 -0.74 4.98
N LEU A 80 3.04 -1.92 4.46
CA LEU A 80 2.64 -3.20 5.04
C LEU A 80 3.43 -3.47 6.32
N MET A 81 2.71 -3.79 7.41
CA MET A 81 3.30 -4.10 8.70
C MET A 81 2.96 -5.54 9.13
N PRO A 82 3.79 -6.53 8.80
CA PRO A 82 3.50 -7.95 9.05
C PRO A 82 3.32 -8.27 10.54
N GLU A 83 4.26 -7.80 11.38
CA GLU A 83 4.22 -7.94 12.83
C GLU A 83 3.81 -6.64 13.54
N ARG A 84 3.01 -6.78 14.60
CA ARG A 84 2.78 -5.67 15.54
C ARG A 84 3.94 -5.63 16.52
N VAL A 85 4.99 -4.86 16.21
CA VAL A 85 5.82 -4.30 17.28
C VAL A 85 5.09 -3.09 17.83
N TRP A 86 4.57 -3.22 19.05
CA TRP A 86 4.06 -2.07 19.78
C TRP A 86 5.27 -1.17 20.08
N MET A 87 5.28 0.08 19.60
CA MET A 87 6.26 1.11 20.00
C MET A 87 6.05 1.45 21.48
N GLY A 88 6.53 0.55 22.34
CA GLY A 88 6.30 0.54 23.78
C GLY A 88 6.42 -0.84 24.42
N SER A 89 6.56 -1.93 23.63
CA SER A 89 6.73 -3.29 24.13
C SER A 89 8.18 -3.74 24.09
N GLU A 90 9.13 -2.81 24.28
CA GLU A 90 10.44 -3.17 24.78
C GLU A 90 10.19 -3.83 26.15
N ARG A 91 10.03 -5.15 26.16
CA ARG A 91 9.97 -5.90 27.41
C ARG A 91 11.32 -5.64 28.06
N ARG A 92 11.36 -4.78 29.08
CA ARG A 92 12.52 -4.69 29.96
C ARG A 92 12.86 -6.12 30.37
N PRO A 93 14.09 -6.61 30.15
CA PRO A 93 14.45 -7.94 30.60
C PRO A 93 14.12 -8.03 32.09
N SER A 94 13.33 -9.03 32.47
CA SER A 94 12.98 -9.20 33.88
C SER A 94 14.28 -9.40 34.67
N PRO A 95 14.46 -8.71 35.81
CA PRO A 95 15.65 -8.95 36.62
C PRO A 95 15.64 -10.43 37.03
N ARG A 96 16.68 -11.17 36.60
CA ARG A 96 16.86 -12.58 36.97
C ARG A 96 16.76 -12.66 38.50
N ARG A 97 15.76 -13.38 39.01
CA ARG A 97 15.68 -13.66 40.46
C ARG A 97 16.94 -14.44 40.84
N SER A 98 17.76 -13.85 41.70
CA SER A 98 18.89 -14.54 42.31
C SER A 98 18.38 -15.76 43.10
N PRO A 99 19.08 -16.92 43.04
CA PRO A 99 18.66 -18.08 43.82
C PRO A 99 18.77 -17.75 45.31
N ARG A 100 17.67 -17.86 46.05
CA ARG A 100 17.73 -17.83 47.52
C ARG A 100 18.51 -19.06 47.96
N HIS A 101 19.67 -18.86 48.58
CA HIS A 101 20.37 -19.92 49.30
C HIS A 101 19.52 -20.30 50.50
N LEU A 102 19.04 -21.56 50.50
CA LEU A 102 18.49 -22.22 51.68
C LEU A 102 19.69 -22.68 52.52
N GLY A 103 19.85 -22.08 53.69
CA GLY A 103 20.63 -22.63 54.80
C GLY A 103 19.73 -23.41 55.73
#